data_AF-A0A804IK22-F1
#
_entry.id   AF-A0A804IK22-F1
#
_cell.length_a   1.000
_cell.length_b   1.000
_cell.length_c   1.000
_cell.angle_alpha   90.00
_cell.angle_beta   90.00
_cell.angle_gamma   90.00
#
_symmetry.space_group_name_H-M   'P 1'
#
loop_
_entity.id
_entity.type
_entity.pdbx_description
1 polymer ?
#
loop_
_entity_poly.entity_id
_entity_poly.type
_entity_poly.pdbx_seq_one_letter_code
_entity_poly.pdbx_strand_id
1 'polypeptide(L)'
;MAGEDGDDEASIERQLEQQVAEQKESLAAVDEALAADPSNLELLSVHEELILAIKDAEEGLLNLKRSRLLREADMIFSGQEAESISQDVKVEPLDLRQDKSELSESETNSVGSKCRFRYTDGRWYNGQIVELGSPTSARISFLTPTSEGMTMCKFFLQQRCRFGNNCRLSHGLIVPISSLKNYIPTVWKQSLVGSSIWAAAGNYSGIWRKAELESWDDELMVGQVVFQDDGSSVKLSSDALSISEYAEMSDGEENDDDFSSDGSESSEEEEDTDSGIGHQGLGFLEATILQKGVQTETTVFAKWEHHTRGIASKMMASMGYREGMGLGASGQGILDPVVVKVLPPKQSLDHAVANENDENSVGRGKRRSRGGKRKREKRYADAARASKAEEEKAPDVFNFINNQLAGQDVAYVSSNRSKKGTGNGEASARREDRRSLVAYDDEVKELRNKIEKLAEMVNRNRKDKAIYEAATRKLNETRKALADVEAAHAAASNAVVNKEKEKKWLKF
;
A
#
# COMPACT_ATOMS: atom_id res chain seq x y z
N MET A 1 7.03 -37.16 -32.82
CA MET A 1 6.41 -35.94 -33.36
C MET A 1 6.68 -34.76 -32.41
N ALA A 2 7.93 -34.54 -31.99
CA ALA A 2 8.29 -33.47 -31.04
C ALA A 2 9.34 -32.48 -31.61
N GLY A 3 9.74 -32.68 -32.87
CA GLY A 3 10.71 -31.82 -33.55
C GLY A 3 10.08 -30.76 -34.46
N GLU A 4 8.82 -30.94 -34.90
CA GLU A 4 8.14 -30.00 -35.80
C GLU A 4 7.64 -28.75 -35.05
N ASP A 5 7.12 -28.90 -33.83
CA ASP A 5 6.58 -27.78 -33.04
C ASP A 5 7.66 -26.78 -32.56
N GLY A 6 8.91 -27.23 -32.40
CA GLY A 6 10.02 -26.37 -31.95
C GLY A 6 10.60 -25.48 -33.06
N ASP A 7 10.63 -25.99 -34.30
CA ASP A 7 11.09 -25.24 -35.47
C ASP A 7 10.09 -24.15 -35.88
N ASP A 8 8.78 -24.43 -35.74
CA ASP A 8 7.72 -23.47 -36.03
C ASP A 8 7.74 -22.27 -35.06
N GLU A 9 7.96 -22.52 -33.76
CA GLU A 9 8.04 -21.45 -32.76
C GLU A 9 9.29 -20.58 -32.91
N ALA A 10 10.45 -21.19 -33.21
CA ALA A 10 11.67 -20.44 -33.50
C ALA A 10 11.58 -19.62 -34.79
N SER A 11 10.72 -20.03 -35.73
CA SER A 11 10.39 -19.26 -36.94
C SER A 11 9.51 -18.05 -36.60
N ILE A 12 8.48 -18.25 -35.76
CA ILE A 12 7.59 -17.19 -35.27
C ILE A 12 8.37 -16.15 -34.45
N GLU A 13 9.29 -16.58 -33.59
CA GLU A 13 10.17 -15.70 -32.81
C GLU A 13 10.99 -14.78 -33.72
N ARG A 14 11.66 -15.35 -34.74
CA ARG A 14 12.44 -14.57 -35.71
C ARG A 14 11.57 -13.63 -36.55
N GLN A 15 10.36 -14.04 -36.91
CA GLN A 15 9.43 -13.21 -37.65
C GLN A 15 8.96 -12.01 -36.81
N LEU A 16 8.68 -12.21 -35.52
CA LEU A 16 8.32 -11.14 -34.59
C LEU A 16 9.49 -10.19 -34.32
N GLU A 17 10.71 -10.70 -34.18
CA GLU A 17 11.92 -9.87 -34.06
C GLU A 17 12.10 -8.95 -35.26
N GLN A 18 11.90 -9.48 -36.47
CA GLN A 18 11.96 -8.69 -37.70
C GLN A 18 10.86 -7.62 -37.73
N GLN A 19 9.62 -7.97 -37.37
CA GLN A 19 8.51 -7.01 -37.32
C GLN A 19 8.74 -5.89 -36.30
N VAL A 20 9.28 -6.20 -35.11
CA VAL A 20 9.64 -5.19 -34.11
C VAL A 20 10.73 -4.26 -34.63
N ALA A 21 11.73 -4.79 -35.34
CA ALA A 21 12.78 -3.98 -35.94
C ALA A 21 12.23 -3.02 -37.02
N GLU A 22 11.36 -3.52 -37.91
CA GLU A 22 10.69 -2.72 -38.94
C GLU A 22 9.80 -1.63 -38.33
N GLN A 23 9.04 -1.95 -37.27
CA GLN A 23 8.20 -0.99 -36.55
C GLN A 23 9.04 0.10 -35.86
N LYS A 24 10.17 -0.25 -35.24
CA LYS A 24 11.11 0.72 -34.65
C LYS A 24 11.72 1.65 -35.69
N GLU A 25 12.04 1.14 -36.88
CA GLU A 25 12.52 1.98 -37.99
C GLU A 25 11.41 2.92 -38.49
N SER A 26 10.17 2.44 -38.59
CA SER A 26 9.02 3.28 -38.95
C SER A 26 8.72 4.36 -37.90
N LEU A 27 8.90 4.04 -36.62
CA LEU A 27 8.75 5.00 -35.52
C LEU A 27 9.82 6.09 -35.59
N ALA A 28 11.08 5.72 -35.87
CA ALA A 28 12.15 6.69 -36.08
C ALA A 28 11.87 7.64 -37.26
N ALA A 29 11.28 7.14 -38.34
CA ALA A 29 10.86 7.97 -39.48
C ALA A 29 9.70 8.92 -39.13
N VAL A 30 8.76 8.49 -38.28
CA VAL A 30 7.67 9.33 -37.78
C VAL A 30 8.19 10.39 -36.80
N ASP A 31 9.17 10.05 -35.95
CA ASP A 31 9.85 11.00 -35.06
C ASP A 31 10.57 12.10 -35.85
N GLU A 32 11.24 11.76 -36.94
CA GLU A 32 11.89 12.73 -37.83
C GLU A 32 10.85 13.65 -38.50
N ALA A 33 9.70 13.10 -38.92
CA ALA A 33 8.60 13.87 -39.48
C ALA A 33 7.93 14.80 -38.45
N LEU A 34 7.75 14.34 -37.21
CA LEU A 34 7.25 15.14 -36.09
C LEU A 34 8.24 16.22 -35.64
N ALA A 35 9.55 15.99 -35.78
CA ALA A 35 10.56 17.03 -35.55
C ALA A 35 10.46 18.18 -36.57
N ALA A 36 10.02 17.89 -37.81
CA ALA A 36 9.78 18.89 -38.84
C ALA A 36 8.41 19.59 -38.69
N ASP A 37 7.36 18.89 -38.27
CA ASP A 37 6.03 19.45 -37.98
C ASP A 37 5.42 18.88 -36.68
N PRO A 38 5.69 19.53 -35.53
CA PRO A 38 5.21 19.07 -34.22
C PRO A 38 3.70 19.19 -34.01
N SER A 39 2.99 19.89 -34.89
CA SER A 39 1.56 20.20 -34.73
C SER A 39 0.65 19.23 -35.49
N ASN A 40 1.24 18.26 -36.21
CA ASN A 40 0.49 17.33 -37.04
C ASN A 40 -0.17 16.23 -36.18
N LEU A 41 -1.49 16.34 -36.02
CA LEU A 41 -2.29 15.43 -35.20
C LEU A 41 -2.35 14.00 -35.74
N GLU A 42 -2.23 13.81 -37.07
CA GLU A 42 -2.24 12.46 -37.67
C GLU A 42 -0.94 11.72 -37.37
N LEU A 43 0.20 12.41 -37.45
CA LEU A 43 1.50 11.83 -37.11
C LEU A 43 1.63 11.51 -35.62
N LEU A 44 1.06 12.33 -34.74
CA LEU A 44 1.00 12.05 -33.29
C LEU A 44 0.16 10.80 -32.99
N SER A 45 -0.98 10.64 -33.66
CA SER A 45 -1.82 9.44 -33.51
C SER A 45 -1.07 8.18 -33.97
N VAL A 46 -0.42 8.24 -35.14
CA VAL A 46 0.36 7.12 -35.69
C VAL A 46 1.56 6.80 -34.78
N HIS A 47 2.22 7.81 -34.22
CA HIS A 47 3.32 7.63 -33.27
C HIS A 47 2.86 6.89 -31.99
N GLU A 48 1.73 7.31 -31.40
CA GLU A 48 1.15 6.62 -30.23
C GLU A 48 0.76 5.17 -30.54
N GLU A 49 0.14 4.92 -31.71
CA GLU A 49 -0.22 3.57 -32.15
C GLU A 49 1.01 2.68 -32.41
N LEU A 50 2.08 3.22 -33.01
CA LEU A 50 3.33 2.49 -33.23
C LEU A 50 4.04 2.13 -31.92
N ILE A 51 4.05 3.04 -30.93
CA ILE A 51 4.59 2.74 -29.60
C ILE A 51 3.85 1.59 -28.94
N LEU A 52 2.51 1.59 -29.01
CA LEU A 52 1.70 0.53 -28.43
C LEU A 52 1.92 -0.81 -29.16
N ALA A 53 1.96 -0.79 -30.49
CA ALA A 53 2.20 -1.98 -31.30
C ALA A 53 3.58 -2.61 -31.04
N ILE A 54 4.62 -1.79 -30.89
CA ILE A 54 5.98 -2.25 -30.55
C ILE A 54 5.98 -2.90 -29.17
N LYS A 55 5.34 -2.28 -28.17
CA LYS A 55 5.26 -2.85 -26.81
C LYS A 55 4.55 -4.20 -26.80
N ASP A 56 3.39 -4.30 -27.45
CA ASP A 56 2.63 -5.56 -27.51
C ASP A 56 3.43 -6.67 -28.23
N ALA A 57 4.14 -6.33 -29.31
CA ALA A 57 4.99 -7.27 -30.03
C ALA A 57 6.23 -7.70 -29.22
N GLU A 58 6.86 -6.79 -28.48
CA GLU A 58 7.97 -7.08 -27.56
C GLU A 58 7.52 -7.99 -26.41
N GLU A 59 6.35 -7.74 -25.81
CA GLU A 59 5.76 -8.59 -24.78
C GLU A 59 5.44 -9.99 -25.32
N GLY A 60 4.89 -10.09 -26.53
CA GLY A 60 4.68 -11.35 -27.23
C GLY A 60 5.99 -12.13 -27.44
N LEU A 61 7.04 -11.44 -27.88
CA LEU A 61 8.37 -12.03 -28.09
C LEU A 61 9.01 -12.52 -26.78
N LEU A 62 8.89 -11.74 -25.69
CA LEU A 62 9.38 -12.14 -24.36
C LEU A 62 8.67 -13.39 -23.86
N ASN A 63 7.37 -13.49 -24.07
CA ASN A 63 6.59 -14.67 -23.68
C ASN A 63 7.03 -15.93 -24.45
N LEU A 64 7.29 -15.83 -25.75
CA LEU A 64 7.80 -16.95 -26.56
C LEU A 64 9.22 -17.37 -26.15
N LYS A 65 10.12 -16.41 -25.93
CA LYS A 65 11.48 -16.72 -25.44
C LYS A 65 11.44 -17.40 -24.07
N ARG A 66 10.53 -16.95 -23.20
CA ARG A 66 10.31 -17.57 -21.89
C ARG A 66 9.77 -18.99 -22.01
N SER A 67 8.79 -19.25 -22.88
CA SER A 67 8.26 -20.61 -23.07
C SER A 67 9.31 -21.57 -23.64
N ARG A 68 10.16 -21.11 -24.55
CA ARG A 68 11.28 -21.90 -25.08
C ARG A 68 12.28 -22.26 -23.99
N LEU A 69 12.76 -21.29 -23.21
CA LEU A 69 13.72 -21.52 -22.13
C LEU A 69 13.17 -22.44 -21.03
N LEU A 70 11.88 -22.33 -20.71
CA LEU A 70 11.23 -23.25 -19.76
C LEU A 70 11.22 -24.68 -20.29
N ARG A 71 10.92 -24.89 -21.59
CA ARG A 71 10.97 -26.21 -22.22
C ARG A 71 12.38 -26.77 -22.29
N GLU A 72 13.38 -25.96 -22.63
CA GLU A 72 14.79 -26.36 -22.61
C GLU A 72 15.21 -26.80 -21.20
N ALA A 73 14.79 -26.05 -20.16
CA ALA A 73 15.03 -26.44 -18.78
C ALA A 73 14.35 -27.77 -18.43
N ASP A 74 13.06 -27.94 -18.77
CA ASP A 74 12.32 -29.19 -18.53
C ASP A 74 12.96 -30.40 -19.23
N MET A 75 13.53 -30.21 -20.43
CA MET A 75 14.26 -31.26 -21.15
C MET A 75 15.58 -31.64 -20.45
N ILE A 76 16.30 -30.66 -19.91
CA ILE A 76 17.54 -30.90 -19.15
C ILE A 76 17.23 -31.68 -17.86
N PHE A 77 16.15 -31.30 -17.15
CA PHE A 77 15.72 -32.00 -15.94
C PHE A 77 15.20 -33.42 -16.23
N SER A 78 14.47 -33.62 -17.34
CA SER A 78 13.95 -34.93 -17.73
C SER A 78 15.04 -35.88 -18.24
N GLY A 79 16.12 -35.36 -18.82
CA GLY A 79 17.28 -36.15 -19.28
C GLY A 79 18.11 -36.73 -18.12
N GLN A 80 18.20 -36.02 -16.99
CA GLN A 80 18.96 -36.47 -15.81
C GLN A 80 18.27 -37.60 -15.01
N GLU A 81 16.95 -37.74 -15.12
CA GLU A 81 16.22 -38.85 -14.47
C GLU A 81 16.39 -40.19 -15.21
N ALA A 82 16.72 -40.17 -16.51
CA ALA A 82 16.88 -41.39 -17.31
C ALA A 82 18.27 -42.04 -17.17
N GLU A 83 19.32 -41.27 -16.88
CA GLU A 83 20.70 -41.80 -16.75
C GLU A 83 21.09 -42.23 -15.33
N SER A 84 20.23 -42.01 -14.33
CA SER A 84 20.51 -42.34 -12.92
C SER A 84 19.95 -43.69 -12.44
N ILE A 85 19.31 -44.48 -13.32
CA ILE A 85 18.83 -45.84 -13.00
C ILE A 85 19.63 -46.89 -13.76
N SER A 86 20.94 -46.99 -13.48
CA SER A 86 21.68 -48.26 -13.60
C SER A 86 23.15 -48.09 -13.19
N GLN A 87 23.45 -48.20 -11.90
CA GLN A 87 24.56 -49.03 -11.43
C GLN A 87 24.51 -49.23 -9.92
N ASP A 88 24.34 -50.50 -9.58
CA ASP A 88 24.44 -51.10 -8.26
C ASP A 88 25.94 -51.31 -7.91
N VAL A 89 26.24 -51.52 -6.61
CA VAL A 89 27.45 -52.18 -6.04
C VAL A 89 28.44 -51.34 -5.17
N LYS A 90 28.37 -51.67 -3.86
CA LYS A 90 29.40 -51.84 -2.79
C LYS A 90 30.10 -50.67 -2.08
N VAL A 91 30.10 -50.86 -0.76
CA VAL A 91 30.72 -50.16 0.36
C VAL A 91 32.23 -50.47 0.48
N GLU A 92 33.08 -49.46 0.73
CA GLU A 92 34.06 -49.44 1.85
C GLU A 92 34.73 -48.05 2.02
N PRO A 93 35.17 -47.66 3.24
CA PRO A 93 35.64 -46.31 3.58
C PRO A 93 37.16 -46.23 3.81
N LEU A 94 37.86 -45.20 3.32
CA LEU A 94 39.23 -44.89 3.74
C LEU A 94 39.60 -43.38 3.68
N ASP A 95 40.58 -43.07 4.52
CA ASP A 95 41.05 -41.80 5.07
C ASP A 95 41.73 -40.79 4.12
N LEU A 96 41.58 -39.52 4.51
CA LEU A 96 42.55 -38.40 4.55
C LEU A 96 43.71 -38.36 3.53
N ARG A 97 43.77 -37.27 2.74
CA ARG A 97 44.83 -36.22 2.83
C ARG A 97 44.64 -35.10 1.80
N GLN A 98 45.04 -33.91 2.25
CA GLN A 98 45.01 -32.60 1.59
C GLN A 98 45.48 -32.60 0.13
N ASP A 99 44.79 -31.84 -0.71
CA ASP A 99 45.47 -30.82 -1.49
C ASP A 99 44.58 -29.61 -1.76
N LYS A 100 45.24 -28.46 -1.75
CA LYS A 100 44.69 -27.11 -1.71
C LYS A 100 44.47 -26.61 -3.14
N SER A 101 43.21 -26.50 -3.55
CA SER A 101 42.83 -25.82 -4.80
C SER A 101 41.64 -24.90 -4.54
N GLU A 102 41.97 -23.60 -4.57
CA GLU A 102 41.18 -22.45 -5.02
C GLU A 102 39.64 -22.50 -4.86
N LEU A 103 39.18 -21.66 -3.93
CA LEU A 103 37.83 -21.16 -3.71
C LEU A 103 36.85 -21.38 -4.88
N SER A 104 36.03 -22.42 -4.75
CA SER A 104 34.81 -22.60 -5.52
C SER A 104 33.63 -21.99 -4.75
N GLU A 105 32.81 -21.22 -5.45
CA GLU A 105 31.68 -20.48 -4.93
C GLU A 105 30.65 -21.42 -4.26
N SER A 106 30.50 -21.25 -2.94
CA SER A 106 29.24 -21.40 -2.21
C SER A 106 28.54 -22.76 -2.20
N GLU A 107 28.92 -23.64 -1.26
CA GLU A 107 28.00 -24.58 -0.60
C GLU A 107 27.00 -23.84 0.32
N THR A 108 26.34 -22.76 -0.14
CA THR A 108 25.53 -21.88 0.73
C THR A 108 24.15 -22.46 1.11
N ASN A 109 23.73 -23.55 0.48
CA ASN A 109 22.36 -24.08 0.62
C ASN A 109 22.33 -25.53 1.10
N SER A 110 23.17 -25.89 2.07
CA SER A 110 23.08 -27.20 2.74
C SER A 110 22.05 -27.19 3.88
N VAL A 111 21.53 -28.37 4.24
CA VAL A 111 20.67 -28.52 5.42
C VAL A 111 21.43 -28.02 6.66
N GLY A 112 20.80 -27.11 7.41
CA GLY A 112 21.38 -26.45 8.58
C GLY A 112 21.98 -25.07 8.29
N SER A 113 22.12 -24.66 7.03
CA SER A 113 22.62 -23.33 6.67
C SER A 113 21.64 -22.22 7.06
N LYS A 114 22.18 -21.11 7.60
CA LYS A 114 21.41 -19.89 7.91
C LYS A 114 21.20 -19.09 6.62
N CYS A 115 19.99 -18.61 6.38
CA CYS A 115 19.63 -17.85 5.20
C CYS A 115 18.66 -16.71 5.54
N ARG A 116 18.41 -15.84 4.55
CA ARG A 116 17.34 -14.84 4.60
C ARG A 116 16.26 -15.21 3.59
N PHE A 117 15.01 -15.10 4.00
CA PHE A 117 13.86 -15.43 3.16
C PHE A 117 12.74 -14.42 3.34
N ARG A 118 11.88 -14.31 2.32
CA ARG A 118 10.71 -13.44 2.35
C ARG A 118 9.50 -14.22 2.83
N TYR A 119 8.81 -13.73 3.85
CA TYR A 119 7.59 -14.35 4.36
C TYR A 119 6.35 -13.82 3.62
N THR A 120 5.17 -14.40 3.90
CA THR A 120 3.90 -14.05 3.23
C THR A 120 3.44 -12.62 3.50
N ASP A 121 3.96 -11.97 4.54
CA ASP A 121 3.76 -10.55 4.85
C ASP A 121 4.62 -9.61 3.98
N GLY A 122 5.49 -10.16 3.13
CA GLY A 122 6.39 -9.42 2.28
C GLY A 122 7.69 -8.94 2.95
N ARG A 123 7.87 -9.18 4.26
CA ARG A 123 9.08 -8.80 5.01
C ARG A 123 10.16 -9.88 4.93
N TRP A 124 11.41 -9.47 5.15
CA TRP A 124 12.55 -10.38 5.20
C TRP A 124 12.78 -10.88 6.62
N TYR A 125 13.05 -12.18 6.74
CA TYR A 125 13.36 -12.84 8.00
C TYR A 125 14.66 -13.63 7.90
N ASN A 126 15.34 -13.76 9.03
CA ASN A 126 16.46 -14.68 9.18
C ASN A 126 15.88 -16.08 9.45
N GLY A 127 16.36 -17.08 8.72
CA GLY A 127 15.92 -18.46 8.81
C GLY A 127 17.04 -19.47 8.71
N GLN A 128 16.70 -20.74 8.89
CA GLN A 128 17.60 -21.87 8.77
C GLN A 128 16.96 -22.96 7.91
N ILE A 129 17.71 -23.50 6.95
CA ILE A 129 17.28 -24.59 6.09
C ILE A 129 17.15 -25.86 6.95
N VAL A 130 15.94 -26.39 7.07
CA VAL A 130 15.63 -27.59 7.86
C VAL A 130 15.71 -28.84 6.99
N GLU A 131 15.23 -28.74 5.76
CA GLU A 131 15.11 -29.85 4.83
C GLU A 131 15.20 -29.27 3.42
N LEU A 132 15.97 -29.91 2.55
CA LEU A 132 15.93 -29.62 1.12
C LEU A 132 14.77 -30.43 0.54
N GLY A 133 13.77 -29.72 0.00
CA GLY A 133 12.67 -30.34 -0.73
C GLY A 133 13.14 -30.82 -2.10
N SER A 134 12.20 -31.08 -3.02
CA SER A 134 12.49 -31.25 -4.46
C SER A 134 13.52 -30.21 -4.93
N PRO A 135 14.41 -30.53 -5.89
CA PRO A 135 15.74 -29.93 -6.09
C PRO A 135 15.83 -28.40 -6.15
N THR A 136 14.71 -27.70 -6.30
CA THR A 136 14.61 -26.24 -6.41
C THR A 136 14.01 -25.55 -5.18
N SER A 137 13.60 -26.30 -4.15
CA SER A 137 12.89 -25.79 -2.97
C SER A 137 13.54 -26.22 -1.67
N ALA A 138 13.56 -25.32 -0.69
CA ALA A 138 14.05 -25.58 0.65
C ALA A 138 12.94 -25.29 1.66
N ARG A 139 12.84 -26.12 2.69
CA ARG A 139 12.01 -25.88 3.86
C ARG A 139 12.82 -25.11 4.89
N ILE A 140 12.31 -23.95 5.29
CA ILE A 140 13.00 -23.01 6.15
C ILE A 140 12.26 -22.86 7.47
N SER A 141 13.02 -22.82 8.55
CA SER A 141 12.57 -22.42 9.88
C SER A 141 12.98 -20.99 10.19
N PHE A 142 12.23 -20.31 11.03
CA PHE A 142 12.62 -18.99 11.52
C PHE A 142 13.73 -19.10 12.56
N LEU A 143 14.75 -18.24 12.46
CA LEU A 143 15.82 -18.16 13.48
C LEU A 143 15.35 -17.42 14.74
N THR A 144 14.48 -16.43 14.58
CA THR A 144 13.98 -15.56 15.64
C THR A 144 12.46 -15.66 15.80
N PRO A 145 11.92 -16.83 16.22
CA PRO A 145 10.47 -16.99 16.39
C PRO A 145 9.93 -16.11 17.52
N THR A 146 9.10 -15.12 17.18
CA THR A 146 8.44 -14.20 18.14
C THR A 146 7.06 -14.69 18.60
N SER A 147 6.51 -15.68 17.92
CA SER A 147 5.22 -16.29 18.25
C SER A 147 5.29 -17.82 18.19
N GLU A 148 4.36 -18.49 18.88
CA GLU A 148 4.30 -19.96 18.90
C GLU A 148 4.08 -20.55 17.49
N GLY A 149 3.30 -19.88 16.64
CA GLY A 149 3.10 -20.29 15.24
C GLY A 149 4.34 -20.19 14.35
N MET A 150 5.38 -19.48 14.80
CA MET A 150 6.67 -19.34 14.11
C MET A 150 7.67 -20.41 14.56
N THR A 151 7.52 -20.91 15.79
CA THR A 151 8.39 -21.95 16.37
C THR A 151 8.23 -23.29 15.66
N MET A 152 9.35 -23.95 15.33
CA MET A 152 9.32 -25.24 14.64
C MET A 152 8.72 -26.35 15.50
N CYS A 153 7.78 -27.10 14.92
CA CYS A 153 7.15 -28.24 15.55
C CYS A 153 8.15 -29.39 15.73
N LYS A 154 8.51 -29.70 16.97
CA LYS A 154 9.41 -30.82 17.31
C LYS A 154 8.86 -32.17 16.82
N PHE A 155 7.55 -32.38 16.85
CA PHE A 155 6.93 -33.60 16.35
C PHE A 155 6.96 -33.70 14.83
N PHE A 156 6.93 -32.57 14.12
CA PHE A 156 7.06 -32.53 12.66
C PHE A 156 8.49 -32.89 12.25
N LEU A 157 9.51 -32.33 12.92
CA LEU A 157 10.91 -32.70 12.69
C LEU A 157 11.16 -34.20 12.92
N GLN A 158 10.42 -34.82 13.84
CA GLN A 158 10.47 -36.27 14.10
C GLN A 158 9.57 -37.11 13.18
N GLN A 159 8.89 -36.50 12.20
CA GLN A 159 7.92 -37.14 11.31
C GLN A 159 6.76 -37.84 12.04
N ARG A 160 6.34 -37.30 13.19
CA ARG A 160 5.27 -37.81 14.06
C ARG A 160 4.08 -36.87 14.20
N CYS A 161 4.13 -35.68 13.60
CA CYS A 161 3.03 -34.72 13.67
C CYS A 161 1.85 -35.19 12.81
N ARG A 162 0.65 -35.25 13.39
CA ARG A 162 -0.59 -35.65 12.71
C ARG A 162 -1.45 -34.48 12.23
N PHE A 163 -1.07 -33.25 12.58
CA PHE A 163 -1.90 -32.07 12.40
C PHE A 163 -1.73 -31.39 11.03
N GLY A 164 -0.75 -31.81 10.22
CA GLY A 164 -0.49 -31.23 8.90
C GLY A 164 -0.44 -29.70 8.97
N ASN A 165 -1.17 -29.01 8.09
CA ASN A 165 -1.20 -27.55 8.06
C ASN A 165 -1.97 -26.89 9.22
N ASN A 166 -2.70 -27.67 10.04
CA ASN A 166 -3.45 -27.17 11.20
C ASN A 166 -2.65 -27.29 12.51
N CYS A 167 -1.34 -27.53 12.43
CA CYS A 167 -0.50 -27.57 13.63
C CYS A 167 -0.38 -26.17 14.25
N ARG A 168 -0.44 -26.09 15.58
CA ARG A 168 -0.22 -24.84 16.33
C ARG A 168 1.21 -24.31 16.18
N LEU A 169 2.17 -25.19 15.93
CA LEU A 169 3.59 -24.89 15.72
C LEU A 169 3.90 -24.93 14.22
N SER A 170 4.94 -24.23 13.79
CA SER A 170 5.32 -24.16 12.39
C SER A 170 5.88 -25.49 11.87
N HIS A 171 5.51 -25.86 10.64
CA HIS A 171 6.15 -26.95 9.88
C HIS A 171 7.24 -26.43 8.94
N GLY A 172 7.67 -25.18 9.12
CA GLY A 172 8.54 -24.46 8.21
C GLY A 172 7.83 -23.99 6.93
N LEU A 173 8.44 -23.00 6.28
CA LEU A 173 7.98 -22.45 5.02
C LEU A 173 8.75 -23.08 3.87
N ILE A 174 8.06 -23.50 2.82
CA ILE A 174 8.71 -23.99 1.60
C ILE A 174 8.95 -22.79 0.68
N VAL A 175 10.22 -22.54 0.36
CA VAL A 175 10.66 -21.38 -0.42
C VAL A 175 11.64 -21.88 -1.49
N PRO A 176 11.58 -21.34 -2.73
CA PRO A 176 12.54 -21.71 -3.77
C PRO A 176 13.96 -21.26 -3.38
N ILE A 177 14.94 -22.15 -3.57
CA ILE A 177 16.35 -21.91 -3.20
C ILE A 177 16.89 -20.65 -3.90
N SER A 178 16.45 -20.37 -5.12
CA SER A 178 16.81 -19.17 -5.87
C SER A 178 16.35 -17.85 -5.24
N SER A 179 15.36 -17.87 -4.34
CA SER A 179 14.88 -16.67 -3.63
C SER A 179 15.55 -16.45 -2.29
N LEU A 180 16.37 -17.41 -1.84
CA LEU A 180 17.14 -17.29 -0.61
C LEU A 180 18.26 -16.27 -0.80
N LYS A 181 18.46 -15.44 0.22
CA LYS A 181 19.61 -14.55 0.31
C LYS A 181 20.55 -14.99 1.41
N ASN A 182 21.81 -14.56 1.30
CA ASN A 182 22.83 -14.88 2.28
C ASN A 182 22.46 -14.32 3.66
N TYR A 183 22.66 -15.12 4.70
CA TYR A 183 22.56 -14.65 6.07
C TYR A 183 23.71 -13.70 6.37
N ILE A 184 23.39 -12.55 6.96
CA ILE A 184 24.37 -11.58 7.44
C ILE A 184 24.39 -11.68 8.97
N PRO A 185 25.46 -12.23 9.58
CA PRO A 185 25.61 -12.27 11.02
C PRO A 185 25.65 -10.86 11.61
N THR A 186 25.01 -10.68 12.75
CA THR A 186 25.10 -9.43 13.51
C THR A 186 26.46 -9.34 14.19
N VAL A 187 27.16 -8.21 13.99
CA VAL A 187 28.43 -7.96 14.65
C VAL A 187 28.15 -7.22 15.96
N TRP A 188 28.19 -7.96 17.07
CA TRP A 188 28.02 -7.39 18.40
C TRP A 188 29.26 -6.64 18.84
N LYS A 189 29.04 -5.48 19.48
CA LYS A 189 30.08 -4.59 20.00
C LYS A 189 29.59 -3.94 21.27
N GLN A 190 30.52 -3.51 22.12
CA GLN A 190 30.19 -2.77 23.34
C GLN A 190 29.43 -1.45 23.09
N SER A 191 29.53 -0.87 21.88
CA SER A 191 28.74 0.30 21.49
C SER A 191 27.24 0.07 21.37
N LEU A 192 26.79 -1.20 21.28
CA LEU A 192 25.37 -1.56 21.19
C LEU A 192 24.72 -1.69 22.58
N VAL A 193 25.49 -1.58 23.66
CA VAL A 193 24.97 -1.58 25.03
C VAL A 193 23.99 -0.41 25.21
N GLY A 194 22.83 -0.70 25.79
CA GLY A 194 21.67 0.20 25.91
C GLY A 194 20.70 0.16 24.74
N SER A 195 20.96 -0.65 23.69
CA SER A 195 20.04 -0.79 22.55
C SER A 195 18.93 -1.79 22.86
N SER A 196 17.73 -1.53 22.33
CA SER A 196 16.62 -2.50 22.33
C SER A 196 16.89 -3.57 21.27
N ILE A 197 16.90 -4.82 21.70
CA ILE A 197 17.22 -6.01 20.92
C ILE A 197 16.18 -7.11 21.16
N TRP A 198 16.27 -8.19 20.40
CA TRP A 198 15.53 -9.42 20.62
C TRP A 198 16.45 -10.50 21.18
N ALA A 199 15.96 -11.21 22.19
CA ALA A 199 16.70 -12.26 22.87
C ALA A 199 15.85 -13.51 23.02
N ALA A 200 16.46 -14.69 22.84
CA ALA A 200 15.79 -15.96 23.11
C ALA A 200 15.52 -16.08 24.62
N ALA A 201 14.24 -16.13 25.01
CA ALA A 201 13.91 -16.37 26.40
C ALA A 201 14.34 -17.80 26.76
N GLY A 202 15.24 -17.95 27.74
CA GLY A 202 15.72 -19.27 28.22
C GLY A 202 14.63 -20.18 28.79
N ASN A 203 13.37 -19.76 28.74
CA ASN A 203 12.21 -20.54 29.13
C ASN A 203 11.86 -21.52 28.00
N TYR A 204 11.35 -22.69 28.36
CA TYR A 204 11.04 -23.86 27.49
C TYR A 204 10.21 -23.58 26.21
N SER A 205 9.71 -22.37 26.03
CA SER A 205 8.95 -21.90 24.87
C SER A 205 9.80 -21.71 23.60
N GLY A 206 11.10 -21.37 23.73
CA GLY A 206 11.94 -21.03 22.57
C GLY A 206 11.48 -19.79 21.80
N ILE A 207 10.66 -18.94 22.44
CA ILE A 207 10.15 -17.69 21.88
C ILE A 207 11.11 -16.55 22.20
N TRP A 208 11.35 -15.68 21.22
CA TRP A 208 12.16 -14.49 21.36
C TRP A 208 11.33 -13.34 21.91
N ARG A 209 11.92 -12.58 22.84
CA ARG A 209 11.28 -11.42 23.49
C ARG A 209 12.15 -10.18 23.35
N LYS A 210 11.53 -9.01 23.46
CA LYS A 210 12.24 -7.72 23.49
C LYS A 210 13.05 -7.59 24.79
N ALA A 211 14.29 -7.16 24.66
CA ALA A 211 15.22 -6.98 25.76
C ALA A 211 16.14 -5.81 25.48
N GLU A 212 16.77 -5.27 26.51
CA GLU A 212 17.84 -4.27 26.39
C GLU A 212 19.19 -4.92 26.67
N LEU A 213 20.21 -4.60 25.86
CA LEU A 213 21.57 -5.10 26.07
C LEU A 213 22.24 -4.31 27.18
N GLU A 214 22.41 -4.88 28.37
CA GLU A 214 23.01 -4.22 29.54
C GLU A 214 24.53 -4.20 29.50
N SER A 215 25.15 -5.29 29.04
CA SER A 215 26.60 -5.38 28.87
C SER A 215 26.96 -6.38 27.78
N TRP A 216 28.11 -6.20 27.17
CA TRP A 216 28.64 -7.11 26.16
C TRP A 216 30.11 -7.42 26.45
N ASP A 217 30.44 -8.71 26.43
CA ASP A 217 31.80 -9.22 26.59
C ASP A 217 32.32 -9.70 25.23
N ASP A 218 33.28 -8.96 24.66
CA ASP A 218 33.89 -9.25 23.36
C ASP A 218 34.77 -10.52 23.37
N GLU A 219 35.32 -10.91 24.52
CA GLU A 219 36.18 -12.11 24.62
C GLU A 219 35.34 -13.39 24.69
N LEU A 220 34.24 -13.34 25.44
CA LEU A 220 33.33 -14.47 25.60
C LEU A 220 32.21 -14.50 24.55
N MET A 221 32.02 -13.41 23.79
CA MET A 221 30.89 -13.22 22.85
C MET A 221 29.52 -13.45 23.54
N VAL A 222 29.42 -12.95 24.78
CA VAL A 222 28.25 -13.09 25.65
C VAL A 222 27.73 -11.71 26.06
N GLY A 223 26.44 -11.48 25.85
CA GLY A 223 25.73 -10.29 26.29
C GLY A 223 24.87 -10.56 27.52
N GLN A 224 24.90 -9.65 28.50
CA GLN A 224 23.88 -9.60 29.54
C GLN A 224 22.71 -8.78 29.02
N VAL A 225 21.52 -9.36 29.03
CA VAL A 225 20.29 -8.72 28.54
C VAL A 225 19.26 -8.64 29.64
N VAL A 226 18.46 -7.58 29.63
CA VAL A 226 17.33 -7.38 30.54
C VAL A 226 16.04 -7.39 29.72
N PHE A 227 15.14 -8.34 29.98
CA PHE A 227 13.87 -8.43 29.26
C PHE A 227 12.93 -7.29 29.66
N GLN A 228 12.28 -6.67 28.67
CA GLN A 228 11.39 -5.53 28.91
C GLN A 228 10.10 -5.93 29.65
N ASP A 229 9.64 -7.18 29.48
CA ASP A 229 8.35 -7.63 30.04
C ASP A 229 8.40 -7.88 31.55
N ASP A 230 9.45 -8.54 32.03
CA ASP A 230 9.56 -9.04 33.41
C ASP A 230 10.76 -8.43 34.17
N GLY A 231 11.60 -7.64 33.50
CA GLY A 231 12.82 -7.08 34.08
C GLY A 231 13.89 -8.13 34.42
N SER A 232 13.73 -9.37 33.98
CA SER A 232 14.68 -10.44 34.28
C SER A 232 15.96 -10.28 33.46
N SER A 233 17.11 -10.52 34.09
CA SER A 233 18.43 -10.43 33.45
C SER A 233 18.99 -11.82 33.14
N VAL A 234 19.44 -12.07 31.92
CA VAL A 234 20.06 -13.34 31.50
C VAL A 234 21.31 -13.07 30.68
N LYS A 235 22.34 -13.92 30.83
CA LYS A 235 23.53 -13.91 29.98
C LYS A 235 23.33 -14.85 28.80
N LEU A 236 23.43 -14.33 27.59
CA LEU A 236 23.16 -15.05 26.34
C LEU A 236 24.34 -14.91 25.38
N SER A 237 24.60 -15.96 24.60
CA SER A 237 25.59 -15.93 23.53
C SER A 237 25.09 -15.13 22.32
N SER A 238 26.02 -14.73 21.45
CA SER A 238 25.73 -14.06 20.17
C SER A 238 24.62 -14.72 19.34
N ASP A 239 24.49 -16.05 19.36
CA ASP A 239 23.48 -16.78 18.56
C ASP A 239 22.04 -16.64 19.11
N ALA A 240 21.91 -16.26 20.37
CA ALA A 240 20.63 -16.08 21.06
C ALA A 240 20.20 -14.61 21.12
N LEU A 241 20.84 -13.74 20.33
CA LEU A 241 20.61 -12.30 20.26
C LEU A 241 20.40 -11.86 18.80
N SER A 242 19.49 -10.91 18.59
CA SER A 242 19.23 -10.28 17.28
C SER A 242 18.92 -8.81 17.49
N ILE A 243 19.40 -7.93 16.60
CA ILE A 243 19.14 -6.48 16.68
C ILE A 243 17.66 -6.19 16.38
N SER A 244 17.11 -6.89 15.39
CA SER A 244 15.76 -6.67 14.87
C SER A 244 14.97 -7.97 14.77
N GLU A 245 13.65 -7.84 14.71
CA GLU A 245 12.73 -8.95 14.43
C GLU A 245 12.82 -9.40 12.95
N TYR A 246 12.97 -8.42 12.05
CA TYR A 246 13.06 -8.60 10.60
C TYR A 246 14.51 -8.45 10.13
N ALA A 247 14.88 -9.14 9.06
CA ALA A 247 16.20 -9.00 8.45
C ALA A 247 16.29 -7.69 7.65
N GLU A 248 17.13 -6.75 8.11
CA GLU A 248 17.44 -5.52 7.38
C GLU A 248 18.24 -5.86 6.12
N MET A 249 17.74 -5.42 4.98
CA MET A 249 18.43 -5.52 3.71
C MET A 249 19.28 -4.26 3.59
N SER A 250 20.60 -4.41 3.52
CA SER A 250 21.44 -3.31 3.04
C SER A 250 21.28 -3.31 1.53
N ASP A 251 20.37 -2.50 1.04
CA ASP A 251 20.16 -2.19 -0.37
C ASP A 251 21.40 -1.46 -0.88
N GLY A 252 22.32 -2.23 -1.45
CA GLY A 252 23.40 -1.73 -2.30
C GLY A 252 22.96 -1.53 -3.74
N GLU A 253 21.72 -1.11 -3.98
CA GLU A 253 21.25 -0.66 -5.28
C GLU A 253 20.47 0.65 -5.09
N GLU A 254 21.07 1.72 -5.62
CA GLU A 254 20.56 3.07 -5.64
C GLU A 254 19.13 3.10 -6.22
N ASN A 255 18.16 3.40 -5.36
CA ASN A 255 16.98 4.19 -5.72
C ASN A 255 16.66 5.09 -4.53
N ASP A 256 16.89 6.38 -4.73
CA ASP A 256 16.46 7.45 -3.85
C ASP A 256 14.93 7.53 -3.86
N ASP A 257 14.26 6.77 -2.98
CA ASP A 257 12.85 6.98 -2.65
C ASP A 257 12.62 6.83 -1.14
N ASP A 258 12.45 7.98 -0.51
CA ASP A 258 12.10 8.29 0.87
C ASP A 258 10.97 7.41 1.44
N PHE A 259 11.31 6.43 2.29
CA PHE A 259 10.35 5.77 3.18
C PHE A 259 10.55 6.22 4.62
N SER A 260 9.90 7.34 4.93
CA SER A 260 9.45 7.68 6.27
C SER A 260 8.54 6.57 6.81
N SER A 261 9.00 5.84 7.83
CA SER A 261 8.16 4.92 8.59
C SER A 261 7.26 5.72 9.53
N ASP A 262 6.01 5.88 9.12
CA ASP A 262 4.89 6.19 10.00
C ASP A 262 4.77 5.10 11.08
N GLY A 263 4.68 5.56 12.32
CA GLY A 263 4.50 4.73 13.51
C GLY A 263 3.01 4.46 13.69
N SER A 264 2.62 3.21 13.45
CA SER A 264 1.25 2.77 13.68
C SER A 264 0.84 2.94 15.14
N GLU A 265 -0.07 3.89 15.32
CA GLU A 265 -1.22 3.94 16.22
C GLU A 265 -1.65 2.61 16.87
N SER A 266 -1.81 2.60 18.20
CA SER A 266 -2.91 1.95 18.94
C SER A 266 -2.75 2.23 20.44
N SER A 267 -3.57 3.12 21.00
CA SER A 267 -4.82 2.84 21.74
C SER A 267 -4.59 2.73 23.26
N GLU A 268 -4.85 3.85 23.96
CA GLU A 268 -4.91 3.90 25.43
C GLU A 268 -6.39 3.81 25.83
N GLU A 269 -6.76 2.70 26.49
CA GLU A 269 -8.01 2.60 27.24
C GLU A 269 -7.79 3.22 28.63
N GLU A 270 -8.70 4.12 29.01
CA GLU A 270 -8.73 4.73 30.32
C GLU A 270 -9.40 3.80 31.33
N GLU A 271 -8.70 3.50 32.44
CA GLU A 271 -9.36 3.17 33.70
C GLU A 271 -8.85 4.08 34.81
N ASP A 272 -9.72 5.03 35.12
CA ASP A 272 -9.70 5.92 36.27
C ASP A 272 -10.04 5.11 37.54
N THR A 273 -9.09 5.01 38.48
CA THR A 273 -9.40 4.70 39.88
C THR A 273 -8.70 5.68 40.82
N ASP A 274 -9.49 6.68 41.20
CA ASP A 274 -9.31 7.59 42.33
C ASP A 274 -9.17 6.83 43.66
N SER A 275 -8.15 7.15 44.46
CA SER A 275 -8.28 7.59 45.87
C SER A 275 -6.96 7.54 46.65
N GLY A 276 -6.37 8.71 46.88
CA GLY A 276 -6.12 9.24 48.23
C GLY A 276 -4.92 8.80 49.08
N ILE A 277 -4.28 9.83 49.67
CA ILE A 277 -3.39 9.85 50.88
C ILE A 277 -1.90 9.58 50.56
N GLY A 278 -0.91 10.41 50.91
CA GLY A 278 -0.81 11.56 51.80
C GLY A 278 0.61 11.59 52.39
N HIS A 279 1.39 12.60 52.00
CA HIS A 279 2.52 13.26 52.69
C HIS A 279 3.34 12.52 53.79
N GLN A 280 4.67 12.40 53.57
CA GLN A 280 5.83 12.60 54.48
C GLN A 280 7.00 11.71 54.00
N GLY A 281 8.26 12.10 53.85
CA GLY A 281 9.02 13.29 54.19
C GLY A 281 10.50 12.88 54.39
N LEU A 282 11.41 13.50 53.62
CA LEU A 282 12.81 13.84 53.94
C LEU A 282 13.93 12.77 54.00
N GLY A 283 14.99 13.01 53.18
CA GLY A 283 16.41 12.68 53.46
C GLY A 283 17.21 12.09 52.27
N PHE A 284 17.82 12.88 51.35
CA PHE A 284 19.23 13.39 51.40
C PHE A 284 20.27 12.26 51.09
N LEU A 285 21.22 12.26 50.13
CA LEU A 285 21.80 13.20 49.14
C LEU A 285 22.52 12.41 48.02
N GLU A 286 22.44 12.94 46.79
CA GLU A 286 23.56 13.36 45.90
C GLU A 286 24.78 12.45 45.62
N ALA A 287 24.81 11.89 44.40
CA ALA A 287 25.92 11.89 43.41
C ALA A 287 25.55 10.86 42.32
N THR A 288 25.06 11.24 41.14
CA THR A 288 25.88 11.68 40.00
C THR A 288 25.02 12.44 38.99
N ILE A 289 25.02 13.77 39.07
CA ILE A 289 24.65 14.65 37.95
C ILE A 289 25.94 15.27 37.45
N LEU A 290 26.58 14.61 36.50
CA LEU A 290 27.57 15.22 35.64
C LEU A 290 27.48 14.54 34.28
N GLN A 291 27.50 15.38 33.24
CA GLN A 291 27.64 15.05 31.81
C GLN A 291 26.36 14.99 30.95
N LYS A 292 25.65 16.11 30.86
CA LYS A 292 25.51 16.82 29.57
C LYS A 292 25.09 18.27 29.80
N GLY A 293 25.76 19.20 29.13
CA GLY A 293 25.76 20.62 29.46
C GLY A 293 24.38 21.27 29.53
N VAL A 294 24.17 22.05 30.59
CA VAL A 294 23.09 23.04 30.67
C VAL A 294 23.38 24.10 29.61
N GLN A 295 22.58 24.13 28.55
CA GLN A 295 22.49 25.31 27.70
C GLN A 295 21.76 26.41 28.46
N THR A 296 22.52 27.29 29.10
CA THR A 296 21.96 28.43 29.83
C THR A 296 21.38 29.50 28.91
N GLU A 297 21.72 29.49 27.62
CA GLU A 297 21.29 30.48 26.62
C GLU A 297 19.85 30.23 26.11
N THR A 298 19.38 28.97 26.06
CA THR A 298 18.02 28.65 25.58
C THR A 298 16.93 28.92 26.62
N THR A 299 17.30 29.07 27.90
CA THR A 299 16.33 29.36 28.98
C THR A 299 15.73 30.76 28.89
N VAL A 300 16.42 31.71 28.24
CA VAL A 300 15.91 33.07 27.99
C VAL A 300 15.02 33.10 26.74
N PHE A 301 15.36 32.31 25.72
CA PHE A 301 14.61 32.22 24.47
C PHE A 301 13.27 31.49 24.62
N ALA A 302 13.23 30.39 25.37
CA ALA A 302 12.07 29.50 25.46
C ALA A 302 11.51 29.43 26.88
N LYS A 303 11.01 30.56 27.42
CA LYS A 303 10.43 30.66 28.77
C LYS A 303 9.25 29.68 29.00
N TRP A 304 8.58 29.25 27.94
CA TRP A 304 7.53 28.24 27.95
C TRP A 304 8.04 26.82 28.20
N GLU A 305 9.31 26.54 27.94
CA GLU A 305 9.90 25.19 28.04
C GLU A 305 10.00 24.70 29.49
N HIS A 306 10.06 25.64 30.45
CA HIS A 306 9.94 25.34 31.88
C HIS A 306 8.63 24.63 32.23
N HIS A 307 7.55 24.89 31.48
CA HIS A 307 6.25 24.26 31.70
C HIS A 307 6.03 23.00 30.86
N THR A 308 6.77 22.83 29.76
CA THR A 308 6.63 21.67 28.87
C THR A 308 7.74 20.62 29.05
N ARG A 309 8.62 20.77 30.06
CA ARG A 309 9.68 19.80 30.43
C ARG A 309 10.50 19.29 29.22
N GLY A 310 10.82 20.17 28.28
CA GLY A 310 11.60 19.83 27.08
C GLY A 310 10.86 19.09 25.95
N ILE A 311 9.54 18.87 26.06
CA ILE A 311 8.75 18.22 24.99
C ILE A 311 8.67 19.13 23.76
N ALA A 312 8.36 20.42 23.96
CA ALA A 312 8.18 21.32 22.84
C ALA A 312 9.51 21.75 22.19
N SER A 313 10.65 21.74 22.91
CA SER A 313 11.96 21.88 22.25
C SER A 313 12.33 20.66 21.42
N LYS A 314 12.03 19.46 21.90
CA LYS A 314 12.18 18.21 21.12
C LYS A 314 11.32 18.23 19.85
N MET A 315 10.09 18.72 19.94
CA MET A 315 9.18 18.90 18.80
C MET A 315 9.67 19.98 17.82
N MET A 316 10.20 21.11 18.31
CA MET A 316 10.79 22.12 17.43
C MET A 316 12.00 21.57 16.69
N ALA A 317 12.88 20.83 17.38
CA ALA A 317 14.04 20.21 16.78
C ALA A 317 13.64 19.15 15.72
N SER A 318 12.61 18.34 15.98
CA SER A 318 12.10 17.38 14.98
C SER A 318 11.49 18.07 13.75
N MET A 319 10.93 19.26 13.92
CA MET A 319 10.39 20.10 12.85
C MET A 319 11.46 20.97 12.16
N GLY A 320 12.74 20.72 12.44
CA GLY A 320 13.87 21.37 11.78
C GLY A 320 14.33 22.70 12.40
N TYR A 321 13.89 23.04 13.61
CA TYR A 321 14.40 24.22 14.32
C TYR A 321 15.87 24.04 14.69
N ARG A 322 16.70 25.02 14.29
CA ARG A 322 18.09 25.13 14.70
C ARG A 322 18.28 26.48 15.36
N GLU A 323 19.02 26.53 16.46
CA GLU A 323 19.30 27.77 17.18
C GLU A 323 19.87 28.84 16.22
N GLY A 324 19.22 29.99 16.13
CA GLY A 324 19.58 31.07 15.20
C GLY A 324 19.09 30.91 13.76
N MET A 325 18.32 29.85 13.44
CA MET A 325 17.65 29.66 12.15
C MET A 325 16.13 29.49 12.35
N GLY A 326 15.37 29.78 11.30
CA GLY A 326 13.93 29.61 11.34
C GLY A 326 13.48 28.15 11.41
N LEU A 327 12.25 27.91 11.84
CA LEU A 327 11.63 26.58 11.77
C LEU A 327 11.52 26.07 10.32
N GLY A 328 11.77 24.78 10.09
CA GLY A 328 11.68 24.11 8.78
C GLY A 328 12.97 23.42 8.34
N ALA A 329 12.87 22.41 7.48
CA ALA A 329 13.98 21.54 7.09
C ALA A 329 15.23 22.27 6.54
N SER A 330 15.04 23.46 5.96
CA SER A 330 16.11 24.32 5.41
C SER A 330 16.37 25.59 6.23
N GLY A 331 15.78 25.73 7.42
CA GLY A 331 15.95 26.92 8.27
C GLY A 331 15.19 28.16 7.80
N GLN A 332 14.20 27.99 6.91
CA GLN A 332 13.47 29.08 6.22
C GLN A 332 12.45 29.84 7.09
N GLY A 333 12.16 29.37 8.30
CA GLY A 333 11.16 29.99 9.17
C GLY A 333 11.51 31.42 9.60
N ILE A 334 10.51 32.12 10.11
CA ILE A 334 10.67 33.49 10.58
C ILE A 334 11.42 33.46 11.92
N LEU A 335 12.55 34.16 11.97
CA LEU A 335 13.39 34.31 13.17
C LEU A 335 12.83 35.32 14.15
N ASP A 336 12.32 36.44 13.64
CA ASP A 336 11.84 37.54 14.47
C ASP A 336 10.35 37.36 14.84
N PRO A 337 9.98 37.55 16.11
CA PRO A 337 8.58 37.49 16.52
C PRO A 337 7.70 38.43 15.68
N VAL A 338 6.58 37.92 15.17
CA VAL A 338 5.62 38.71 14.40
C VAL A 338 5.11 39.86 15.27
N VAL A 339 5.49 41.08 14.93
CA VAL A 339 5.11 42.28 15.71
C VAL A 339 3.63 42.54 15.50
N VAL A 340 2.84 42.41 16.57
CA VAL A 340 1.40 42.71 16.54
C VAL A 340 1.21 44.22 16.56
N LYS A 341 0.88 44.82 15.42
CA LYS A 341 0.48 46.24 15.33
C LYS A 341 -1.00 46.36 15.71
N VAL A 342 -1.27 46.76 16.95
CA VAL A 342 -2.64 47.01 17.40
C VAL A 342 -3.19 48.25 16.69
N LEU A 343 -4.23 48.06 15.89
CA LEU A 343 -4.93 49.15 15.21
C LEU A 343 -5.86 49.91 16.18
N PRO A 344 -6.09 51.21 15.97
CA PRO A 344 -7.08 51.97 16.72
C PRO A 344 -8.48 51.33 16.64
N PRO A 345 -9.31 51.46 17.70
CA PRO A 345 -10.65 50.89 17.70
C PRO A 345 -11.49 51.46 16.54
N LYS A 346 -12.29 50.60 15.90
CA LYS A 346 -13.17 50.85 14.72
C LYS A 346 -12.47 50.93 13.35
N GLN A 347 -11.19 50.59 13.24
CA GLN A 347 -10.50 50.51 11.95
C GLN A 347 -10.37 49.04 11.50
N SER A 348 -10.83 48.72 10.29
CA SER A 348 -10.77 47.36 9.75
C SER A 348 -9.37 47.00 9.25
N LEU A 349 -9.07 45.70 9.23
CA LEU A 349 -7.84 45.10 8.68
C LEU A 349 -7.52 45.57 7.25
N ASP A 350 -8.54 45.91 6.46
CA ASP A 350 -8.40 46.44 5.10
C ASP A 350 -7.56 47.73 5.03
N HIS A 351 -7.51 48.54 6.10
CA HIS A 351 -6.75 49.79 6.13
C HIS A 351 -5.25 49.57 6.37
N ALA A 352 -4.88 48.48 7.05
CA ALA A 352 -3.47 48.13 7.27
C ALA A 352 -2.83 47.60 5.98
N VAL A 353 -3.54 46.73 5.26
CA VAL A 353 -3.08 46.14 3.99
C VAL A 353 -3.03 47.19 2.87
N ALA A 354 -3.90 48.21 2.90
CA ALA A 354 -3.88 49.29 1.93
C ALA A 354 -2.60 50.15 2.05
N ASN A 355 -2.13 50.41 3.27
CA ASN A 355 -0.96 51.26 3.50
C ASN A 355 0.38 50.53 3.21
N GLU A 356 0.47 49.22 3.45
CA GLU A 356 1.67 48.44 3.08
C GLU A 356 1.85 48.30 1.56
N ASN A 357 0.75 48.29 0.80
CA ASN A 357 0.79 48.23 -0.66
C ASN A 357 1.12 49.59 -1.31
N ASP A 358 0.90 50.71 -0.62
CA ASP A 358 1.20 52.06 -1.14
C ASP A 358 2.68 52.44 -0.97
N GLU A 359 3.37 51.94 0.06
CA GLU A 359 4.81 52.21 0.24
C GLU A 359 5.71 51.39 -0.70
N ASN A 360 5.23 50.23 -1.18
CA ASN A 360 6.02 49.33 -2.04
C ASN A 360 5.63 49.37 -3.53
N SER A 361 4.81 50.34 -3.97
CA SER A 361 4.37 50.43 -5.37
C SER A 361 4.55 51.83 -5.98
N VAL A 362 5.79 52.31 -6.02
CA VAL A 362 6.17 53.33 -7.00
C VAL A 362 6.16 52.69 -8.39
N GLY A 363 5.03 52.86 -9.08
CA GLY A 363 4.93 52.80 -10.53
C GLY A 363 4.58 51.44 -11.14
N ARG A 364 3.28 51.20 -11.37
CA ARG A 364 2.77 50.72 -12.67
C ARG A 364 1.24 50.74 -12.71
N GLY A 365 0.71 51.34 -13.78
CA GLY A 365 -0.69 51.70 -13.94
C GLY A 365 -1.67 50.52 -13.90
N LYS A 366 -2.79 50.74 -13.20
CA LYS A 366 -3.96 49.85 -13.16
C LYS A 366 -4.62 49.76 -14.54
N ARG A 367 -4.52 48.59 -15.20
CA ARG A 367 -5.51 48.18 -16.23
C ARG A 367 -6.59 47.34 -15.57
N ARG A 368 -7.83 47.84 -15.63
CA ARG A 368 -9.04 47.23 -15.08
C ARG A 368 -9.43 46.01 -15.94
N SER A 369 -9.24 44.80 -15.42
CA SER A 369 -9.91 43.60 -15.97
C SER A 369 -11.23 43.39 -15.23
N ARG A 370 -12.33 43.87 -15.82
CA ARG A 370 -13.70 43.57 -15.41
C ARG A 370 -14.09 42.23 -16.04
N GLY A 371 -14.42 41.25 -15.19
CA GLY A 371 -15.30 40.14 -15.58
C GLY A 371 -14.60 38.79 -15.84
N GLY A 372 -14.10 38.14 -14.80
CA GLY A 372 -13.64 36.74 -14.89
C GLY A 372 -13.59 36.02 -13.55
N LYS A 373 -13.20 36.74 -12.49
CA LYS A 373 -13.02 36.18 -11.14
C LYS A 373 -14.28 35.50 -10.60
N ARG A 374 -15.44 36.18 -10.69
CA ARG A 374 -16.73 35.68 -10.18
C ARG A 374 -17.25 34.42 -10.90
N LYS A 375 -16.87 34.19 -12.16
CA LYS A 375 -17.27 33.01 -12.95
C LYS A 375 -16.38 31.80 -12.63
N ARG A 376 -15.09 32.03 -12.37
CA ARG A 376 -14.14 30.99 -11.94
C ARG A 376 -14.46 30.52 -10.52
N GLU A 377 -14.75 31.46 -9.63
CA GLU A 377 -15.08 31.19 -8.22
C GLU A 377 -16.40 30.42 -8.07
N LYS A 378 -17.42 30.76 -8.88
CA LYS A 378 -18.68 29.98 -8.93
C LYS A 378 -18.47 28.54 -9.39
N ARG A 379 -17.63 28.32 -10.41
CA ARG A 379 -17.31 26.96 -10.89
C ARG A 379 -16.59 26.12 -9.84
N TYR A 380 -15.68 26.74 -9.09
CA TYR A 380 -14.95 26.05 -8.02
C TYR A 380 -15.86 25.70 -6.83
N ALA A 381 -16.79 26.59 -6.48
CA ALA A 381 -17.78 26.35 -5.44
C ALA A 381 -18.81 25.26 -5.84
N ASP A 382 -19.23 25.23 -7.10
CA ASP A 382 -20.16 24.21 -7.59
C ASP A 382 -19.48 22.82 -7.65
N ALA A 383 -18.20 22.74 -8.02
CA ALA A 383 -17.42 21.49 -7.98
C ALA A 383 -17.21 20.97 -6.55
N ALA A 384 -16.90 21.85 -5.59
CA ALA A 384 -16.76 21.48 -4.19
C ALA A 384 -18.08 21.02 -3.52
N ARG A 385 -19.24 21.48 -4.03
CA ARG A 385 -20.55 20.97 -3.59
C ARG A 385 -20.89 19.62 -4.21
N ALA A 386 -20.47 19.38 -5.45
CA ALA A 386 -20.68 18.09 -6.12
C ALA A 386 -19.86 16.98 -5.45
N SER A 387 -18.61 17.25 -5.05
CA SER A 387 -17.79 16.26 -4.34
C SER A 387 -18.35 15.92 -2.96
N LYS A 388 -18.80 16.92 -2.19
CA LYS A 388 -19.43 16.68 -0.88
C LYS A 388 -20.75 15.90 -0.98
N ALA A 389 -21.54 16.13 -2.04
CA ALA A 389 -22.77 15.39 -2.27
C ALA A 389 -22.54 13.94 -2.77
N GLU A 390 -21.36 13.62 -3.29
CA GLU A 390 -20.95 12.24 -3.56
C GLU A 390 -20.45 11.54 -2.29
N GLU A 391 -19.69 12.23 -1.44
CA GLU A 391 -19.28 11.72 -0.11
C GLU A 391 -20.50 11.44 0.79
N GLU A 392 -21.53 12.30 0.78
CA GLU A 392 -22.79 12.08 1.51
C GLU A 392 -23.65 10.90 0.98
N LYS A 393 -23.32 10.36 -0.21
CA LYS A 393 -23.99 9.16 -0.77
C LYS A 393 -23.23 7.86 -0.47
N ALA A 394 -22.08 7.93 0.18
CA ALA A 394 -21.41 6.74 0.66
C ALA A 394 -22.32 6.04 1.69
N PRO A 395 -22.45 4.69 1.63
CA PRO A 395 -23.36 3.96 2.51
C PRO A 395 -22.82 3.97 3.95
N ASP A 396 -23.28 4.93 4.74
CA ASP A 396 -23.01 5.03 6.18
C ASP A 396 -23.76 3.93 6.96
N VAL A 397 -23.14 3.41 8.01
CA VAL A 397 -23.65 2.33 8.88
C VAL A 397 -25.03 2.72 9.47
N PHE A 398 -25.27 4.01 9.67
CA PHE A 398 -26.55 4.55 10.14
C PHE A 398 -27.67 4.51 9.08
N ASN A 399 -27.34 4.62 7.79
CA ASN A 399 -28.33 4.44 6.70
C ASN A 399 -28.76 2.97 6.58
N PHE A 400 -27.88 2.03 6.91
CA PHE A 400 -28.21 0.60 6.96
C PHE A 400 -29.15 0.28 8.14
N ILE A 401 -28.87 0.82 9.32
CA ILE A 401 -29.72 0.66 10.52
C ILE A 401 -31.09 1.31 10.34
N ASN A 402 -31.15 2.51 9.73
CA ASN A 402 -32.42 3.18 9.46
C ASN A 402 -33.29 2.41 8.46
N ASN A 403 -32.69 1.75 7.47
CA ASN A 403 -33.42 0.91 6.52
C ASN A 403 -33.88 -0.43 7.13
N GLN A 404 -33.16 -0.97 8.12
CA GLN A 404 -33.56 -2.18 8.84
C GLN A 404 -34.61 -1.92 9.93
N LEU A 405 -34.60 -0.76 10.58
CA LEU A 405 -35.62 -0.38 11.58
C LEU A 405 -36.93 0.10 10.92
N ALA A 406 -36.88 0.75 9.75
CA ALA A 406 -38.08 1.12 9.01
C ALA A 406 -38.75 -0.05 8.28
N GLY A 407 -38.10 -1.23 8.23
CA GLY A 407 -38.56 -2.42 7.52
C GLY A 407 -39.42 -3.39 8.34
N GLN A 408 -39.67 -3.11 9.62
CA GLN A 408 -40.52 -3.95 10.48
C GLN A 408 -41.68 -3.15 11.06
N ASP A 409 -42.63 -2.77 10.21
CA ASP A 409 -44.03 -2.73 10.62
C ASP A 409 -44.95 -3.07 9.44
N VAL A 410 -45.48 -4.30 9.52
CA VAL A 410 -46.72 -4.84 8.98
C VAL A 410 -47.27 -4.28 7.64
N ALA A 411 -47.18 -5.14 6.62
CA ALA A 411 -48.07 -5.10 5.48
C ALA A 411 -49.52 -5.35 5.91
N TYR A 412 -50.43 -4.40 5.64
CA TYR A 412 -51.77 -4.56 5.05
C TYR A 412 -52.63 -3.33 5.40
N VAL A 413 -52.92 -2.48 4.42
CA VAL A 413 -54.23 -1.88 4.10
C VAL A 413 -54.01 -0.79 3.06
N SER A 414 -54.62 -1.03 1.90
CA SER A 414 -54.82 -0.09 0.81
C SER A 414 -55.55 1.17 1.28
N SER A 415 -55.09 2.37 0.92
CA SER A 415 -55.97 3.43 0.39
C SER A 415 -55.25 4.75 0.10
N ASN A 416 -55.60 5.31 -1.06
CA ASN A 416 -55.54 6.72 -1.41
C ASN A 416 -55.65 7.66 -0.19
N ARG A 417 -54.66 8.54 -0.03
CA ARG A 417 -54.93 9.87 0.53
C ARG A 417 -54.00 10.92 -0.07
N SER A 418 -54.54 11.57 -1.09
CA SER A 418 -54.18 12.91 -1.52
C SER A 418 -54.18 13.85 -0.30
N LYS A 419 -53.05 14.50 -0.01
CA LYS A 419 -53.05 15.70 0.84
C LYS A 419 -52.66 16.90 -0.03
N LYS A 420 -53.71 17.61 -0.40
CA LYS A 420 -53.72 18.91 -1.06
C LYS A 420 -53.13 19.93 -0.08
N GLY A 421 -51.95 20.45 -0.39
CA GLY A 421 -51.41 21.70 0.14
C GLY A 421 -51.37 22.70 -1.02
N THR A 422 -52.33 23.62 -1.01
CA THR A 422 -52.56 24.65 -2.00
C THR A 422 -51.41 25.66 -2.08
N GLY A 423 -50.83 25.81 -3.27
CA GLY A 423 -50.08 26.99 -3.70
C GLY A 423 -50.35 27.20 -5.18
N ASN A 424 -51.16 28.22 -5.51
CA ASN A 424 -51.45 28.64 -6.88
C ASN A 424 -50.14 28.93 -7.63
N GLY A 425 -49.94 28.24 -8.75
CA GLY A 425 -48.91 28.54 -9.72
C GLY A 425 -49.31 27.87 -11.04
N GLU A 426 -49.48 28.69 -12.07
CA GLU A 426 -49.89 28.31 -13.42
C GLU A 426 -49.19 27.08 -13.98
N ALA A 427 -49.92 26.42 -14.89
CA ALA A 427 -49.46 25.32 -15.71
C ALA A 427 -48.14 25.65 -16.45
N SER A 428 -47.00 25.40 -15.81
CA SER A 428 -45.78 25.12 -16.54
C SER A 428 -45.87 23.66 -16.94
N ALA A 429 -46.10 23.42 -18.24
CA ALA A 429 -45.75 22.16 -18.87
C ALA A 429 -44.41 21.70 -18.28
N ARG A 430 -44.37 20.47 -17.74
CA ARG A 430 -43.13 19.86 -17.25
C ARG A 430 -42.12 20.04 -18.38
N ARG A 431 -41.13 20.91 -18.17
CA ARG A 431 -40.03 21.02 -19.09
C ARG A 431 -39.27 19.72 -18.91
N GLU A 432 -39.53 18.73 -19.77
CA GLU A 432 -38.52 17.71 -20.05
C GLU A 432 -37.31 18.47 -20.61
N ASP A 433 -36.48 18.96 -19.70
CA ASP A 433 -35.23 19.62 -20.01
C ASP A 433 -34.20 18.54 -20.37
N ARG A 434 -33.18 18.87 -21.15
CA ARG A 434 -32.10 17.93 -21.51
C ARG A 434 -31.47 17.22 -20.29
N ARG A 435 -31.64 17.78 -19.09
CA ARG A 435 -31.24 17.21 -17.80
C ARG A 435 -32.07 15.98 -17.39
N SER A 436 -33.35 15.88 -17.77
CA SER A 436 -34.16 14.68 -17.50
C SER A 436 -33.80 13.51 -18.40
N LEU A 437 -33.31 13.77 -19.63
CA LEU A 437 -32.78 12.71 -20.50
C LEU A 437 -31.55 12.06 -19.90
N VAL A 438 -30.62 12.85 -19.36
CA VAL A 438 -29.43 12.33 -18.66
C VAL A 438 -29.80 11.45 -17.47
N ALA A 439 -30.84 11.83 -16.70
CA ALA A 439 -31.33 11.00 -15.60
C ALA A 439 -31.87 9.64 -16.09
N TYR A 440 -32.63 9.64 -17.19
CA TYR A 440 -33.08 8.39 -17.82
C TYR A 440 -31.93 7.55 -18.37
N ASP A 441 -30.89 8.17 -18.96
CA ASP A 441 -29.70 7.47 -19.45
C ASP A 441 -28.93 6.79 -18.30
N ASP A 442 -28.80 7.46 -17.16
CA ASP A 442 -28.15 6.90 -15.97
C ASP A 442 -28.98 5.75 -15.36
N GLU A 443 -30.31 5.89 -15.30
CA GLU A 443 -31.23 4.82 -14.88
C GLU A 443 -31.15 3.58 -15.81
N VAL A 444 -31.06 3.80 -17.12
CA VAL A 444 -30.89 2.72 -18.11
C VAL A 444 -29.56 1.99 -17.90
N LYS A 445 -28.45 2.73 -17.67
CA LYS A 445 -27.14 2.13 -17.37
C LYS A 445 -27.17 1.32 -16.08
N GLU A 446 -27.78 1.83 -15.03
CA GLU A 446 -27.88 1.13 -13.74
C GLU A 446 -28.69 -0.17 -13.88
N LEU A 447 -29.80 -0.15 -14.62
CA LEU A 447 -30.62 -1.34 -14.89
C LEU A 447 -29.89 -2.37 -15.76
N ARG A 448 -29.11 -1.94 -16.76
CA ARG A 448 -28.25 -2.84 -17.57
C ARG A 448 -27.22 -3.56 -16.70
N ASN A 449 -26.53 -2.82 -15.82
CA ASN A 449 -25.56 -3.40 -14.88
C ASN A 449 -26.23 -4.38 -13.90
N LYS A 450 -27.45 -4.10 -13.45
CA LYS A 450 -28.24 -5.02 -12.60
C LYS A 450 -28.61 -6.30 -13.35
N ILE A 451 -28.96 -6.21 -14.63
CA ILE A 451 -29.27 -7.38 -15.46
C ILE A 451 -28.04 -8.27 -15.65
N GLU A 452 -26.86 -7.68 -15.89
CA GLU A 452 -25.61 -8.43 -16.03
C GLU A 452 -25.29 -9.22 -14.75
N LYS A 453 -25.34 -8.56 -13.58
CA LYS A 453 -25.12 -9.21 -12.28
C LYS A 453 -26.13 -10.32 -11.99
N LEU A 454 -27.42 -10.10 -12.33
CA LEU A 454 -28.46 -11.12 -12.14
C LEU A 454 -28.31 -12.28 -13.14
N ALA A 455 -27.90 -12.01 -14.38
CA ALA A 455 -27.62 -13.05 -15.37
C ALA A 455 -26.44 -13.93 -14.94
N GLU A 456 -25.39 -13.33 -14.39
CA GLU A 456 -24.26 -14.05 -13.84
C GLU A 456 -24.67 -14.90 -12.62
N MET A 457 -25.48 -14.34 -11.72
CA MET A 457 -26.05 -15.06 -10.56
C MET A 457 -26.91 -16.26 -10.99
N VAL A 458 -27.70 -16.12 -12.05
CA VAL A 458 -28.46 -17.22 -12.66
C VAL A 458 -27.52 -18.28 -13.24
N ASN A 459 -26.42 -17.87 -13.88
CA ASN A 459 -25.47 -18.79 -14.48
C ASN A 459 -24.68 -19.61 -13.44
N ARG A 460 -24.27 -18.97 -12.35
CA ARG A 460 -23.54 -19.62 -11.23
C ARG A 460 -24.43 -20.60 -10.45
N ASN A 461 -25.70 -20.25 -10.26
CA ASN A 461 -26.62 -21.03 -9.42
C ASN A 461 -27.52 -22.01 -10.21
N ARG A 462 -27.16 -22.40 -11.44
CA ARG A 462 -27.97 -23.34 -12.27
C ARG A 462 -28.29 -24.67 -11.58
N LYS A 463 -27.45 -25.10 -10.64
CA LYS A 463 -27.62 -26.38 -9.92
C LYS A 463 -28.56 -26.26 -8.73
N ASP A 464 -28.84 -25.06 -8.25
CA ASP A 464 -29.63 -24.82 -7.04
C ASP A 464 -31.00 -24.22 -7.40
N LYS A 465 -32.03 -25.07 -7.40
CA LYS A 465 -33.33 -24.79 -8.03
C LYS A 465 -34.04 -23.57 -7.40
N ALA A 466 -34.01 -23.44 -6.08
CA ALA A 466 -34.69 -22.34 -5.38
C ALA A 466 -34.04 -20.98 -5.69
N ILE A 467 -32.70 -20.93 -5.68
CA ILE A 467 -31.93 -19.72 -5.97
C ILE A 467 -32.02 -19.36 -7.45
N TYR A 468 -31.94 -20.36 -8.34
CA TYR A 468 -32.11 -20.18 -9.77
C TYR A 468 -33.50 -19.62 -10.12
N GLU A 469 -34.57 -20.16 -9.55
CA GLU A 469 -35.93 -19.67 -9.78
C GLU A 469 -36.14 -18.24 -9.24
N ALA A 470 -35.59 -17.92 -8.07
CA ALA A 470 -35.67 -16.57 -7.51
C ALA A 470 -34.86 -15.55 -8.34
N ALA A 471 -33.63 -15.90 -8.73
CA ALA A 471 -32.75 -15.05 -9.53
C ALA A 471 -33.31 -14.83 -10.94
N THR A 472 -33.89 -15.86 -11.58
CA THR A 472 -34.52 -15.75 -12.91
C THR A 472 -35.77 -14.88 -12.89
N ARG A 473 -36.61 -14.95 -11.83
CA ARG A 473 -37.76 -14.03 -11.67
C ARG A 473 -37.29 -12.58 -11.55
N LYS A 474 -36.30 -12.32 -10.69
CA LYS A 474 -35.74 -10.97 -10.51
C LYS A 474 -35.05 -10.44 -11.78
N LEU A 475 -34.41 -11.31 -12.55
CA LEU A 475 -33.83 -10.99 -13.85
C LEU A 475 -34.93 -10.58 -14.84
N ASN A 476 -36.03 -11.32 -14.91
CA ASN A 476 -37.14 -10.97 -15.81
C ASN A 476 -37.86 -9.68 -15.39
N GLU A 477 -38.03 -9.42 -14.09
CA GLU A 477 -38.58 -8.17 -13.56
C GLU A 477 -37.68 -6.96 -13.90
N THR A 478 -36.36 -7.10 -13.76
CA THR A 478 -35.40 -6.04 -14.10
C THR A 478 -35.30 -5.80 -15.60
N ARG A 479 -35.40 -6.85 -16.43
CA ARG A 479 -35.54 -6.70 -17.90
C ARG A 479 -36.80 -5.95 -18.30
N LYS A 480 -37.92 -6.23 -17.63
CA LYS A 480 -39.18 -5.51 -17.87
C LYS A 480 -39.06 -4.03 -17.45
N ALA A 481 -38.48 -3.76 -16.28
CA ALA A 481 -38.22 -2.41 -15.82
C ALA A 481 -37.30 -1.62 -16.77
N LEU A 482 -36.27 -2.27 -17.33
CA LEU A 482 -35.41 -1.66 -18.36
C LEU A 482 -36.24 -1.29 -19.59
N ALA A 483 -37.09 -2.20 -20.09
CA ALA A 483 -37.93 -1.90 -21.26
C ALA A 483 -38.90 -0.74 -21.01
N ASP A 484 -39.48 -0.65 -19.81
CA ASP A 484 -40.38 0.44 -19.41
C ASP A 484 -39.64 1.79 -19.33
N VAL A 485 -38.42 1.80 -18.78
CA VAL A 485 -37.56 3.01 -18.69
C VAL A 485 -37.03 3.42 -20.05
N GLU A 486 -36.63 2.48 -20.91
CA GLU A 486 -36.20 2.77 -22.28
C GLU A 486 -37.35 3.34 -23.13
N ALA A 487 -38.58 2.83 -22.95
CA ALA A 487 -39.77 3.40 -23.58
C ALA A 487 -40.07 4.82 -23.08
N ALA A 488 -39.92 5.08 -21.77
CA ALA A 488 -40.07 6.41 -21.19
C ALA A 488 -38.97 7.38 -21.69
N HIS A 489 -37.73 6.90 -21.80
CA HIS A 489 -36.61 7.65 -22.36
C HIS A 489 -36.84 8.01 -23.83
N ALA A 490 -37.29 7.06 -24.65
CA ALA A 490 -37.63 7.29 -26.05
C ALA A 490 -38.78 8.30 -26.21
N ALA A 491 -39.82 8.20 -25.37
CA ALA A 491 -40.93 9.17 -25.37
C ALA A 491 -40.47 10.57 -24.97
N ALA A 492 -39.64 10.69 -23.93
CA ALA A 492 -39.07 11.96 -23.49
C ALA A 492 -38.13 12.56 -24.55
N SER A 493 -37.28 11.75 -25.18
CA SER A 493 -36.37 12.18 -26.25
C SER A 493 -37.15 12.71 -27.47
N ASN A 494 -38.17 11.97 -27.91
CA ASN A 494 -39.06 12.41 -28.98
C ASN A 494 -39.80 13.72 -28.64
N ALA A 495 -40.24 13.88 -27.39
CA ALA A 495 -40.88 15.12 -26.93
C ALA A 495 -39.91 16.31 -26.96
N VAL A 496 -38.66 16.13 -26.54
CA VAL A 496 -37.61 17.17 -26.60
C VAL A 496 -37.30 17.54 -28.05
N VAL A 497 -37.10 16.54 -28.93
CA VAL A 497 -36.81 16.77 -30.35
C VAL A 497 -37.98 17.48 -31.05
N ASN A 498 -39.22 17.11 -30.74
CA ASN A 498 -40.40 17.79 -31.31
C ASN A 498 -40.50 19.25 -30.82
N LYS A 499 -40.28 19.51 -29.52
CA LYS A 499 -40.22 20.88 -28.98
C LYS A 499 -39.09 21.70 -29.61
N GLU A 500 -37.95 21.10 -29.91
CA GLU A 500 -36.83 21.77 -30.60
C GLU A 500 -37.17 22.09 -32.06
N LYS A 501 -37.83 21.16 -32.77
CA LYS A 501 -38.36 21.41 -34.12
C LYS A 501 -39.39 22.55 -34.10
N GLU A 502 -40.36 22.53 -33.19
CA GLU A 502 -41.36 23.60 -33.03
C GLU A 502 -40.70 24.96 -32.75
N LYS A 503 -39.71 25.02 -31.85
CA LYS A 503 -38.92 26.25 -31.60
C LYS A 503 -38.14 26.70 -32.83
N LYS A 504 -37.71 25.78 -33.70
CA LYS A 504 -37.02 26.12 -34.95
C LYS A 504 -38.00 26.68 -35.98
N TRP A 505 -39.22 26.13 -36.07
CA TRP A 505 -40.29 26.66 -36.92
C TRP A 505 -40.77 28.03 -36.46
N LEU A 506 -40.93 28.27 -35.15
CA LEU A 506 -41.33 29.56 -34.57
C LEU A 506 -40.26 30.68 -34.70
N LYS A 507 -39.05 30.35 -35.17
CA LYS A 507 -37.97 31.32 -35.43
C LYS A 507 -37.97 31.83 -36.88
N PHE A 508 -38.70 31.18 -37.77
CA PHE A 508 -39.00 31.64 -39.13
C PHE A 508 -40.40 32.27 -39.12
#